data_AF-A0A2M8C9T7-F1
#
_entry.id   AF-A0A2M8C9T7-F1
#
_cell.length_a   1.000
_cell.length_b   1.000
_cell.length_c   1.000
_cell.angle_alpha   90.00
_cell.angle_beta   90.00
_cell.angle_gamma   90.00
#
_symmetry.space_group_name_H-M   'P 1'
#
loop_
_entity.id
_entity.type
_entity.pdbx_description
1 polymer ?
#
loop_
_entity_poly.entity_id
_entity_poly.type
_entity_poly.pdbx_seq_one_letter_code
_entity_poly.pdbx_strand_id
1 'polypeptide(L)'
;MIIQYADFIMSNTDVRLCPKPDKPEYAFIGRSNVGKSSLINMITGRRKLAKISGTPGKTITINHFVINTAWYLVDLPGYGFAKRSKLEREKWEKMIRNYLLRRENLVCVFVLIDIRHEP
;
A
#
# COMPACT_ATOMS: atom_id res chain seq x y z
N MET A 1 2.06 -8.95 18.99
CA MET A 1 0.76 -9.33 18.38
C MET A 1 0.99 -10.42 17.36
N ILE A 2 0.19 -11.50 17.36
CA ILE A 2 0.30 -12.60 16.38
C ILE A 2 -0.79 -12.39 15.32
N ILE A 3 -0.43 -12.46 14.03
CA ILE A 3 -1.39 -12.41 12.92
C ILE A 3 -1.88 -13.83 12.65
N GLN A 4 -3.18 -14.05 12.87
CA GLN A 4 -3.85 -15.34 12.65
C GLN A 4 -4.69 -15.30 11.36
N TYR A 5 -5.21 -14.13 11.01
CA TYR A 5 -6.08 -13.93 9.87
C TYR A 5 -5.65 -12.70 9.07
N ALA A 6 -5.59 -12.86 7.74
CA ALA A 6 -5.25 -11.79 6.81
C ALA A 6 -5.90 -12.10 5.46
N ASP A 7 -6.81 -11.24 5.02
CA ASP A 7 -7.52 -11.40 3.74
C ASP A 7 -7.54 -10.09 2.95
N PHE A 8 -7.51 -10.22 1.63
CA PHE A 8 -7.68 -9.10 0.71
C PHE A 8 -9.15 -8.67 0.69
N ILE A 9 -9.40 -7.38 0.90
CA ILE A 9 -10.75 -6.80 0.88
C ILE A 9 -11.04 -6.21 -0.50
N MET A 10 -10.24 -5.23 -0.92
CA MET A 10 -10.48 -4.52 -2.18
C MET A 10 -9.25 -3.75 -2.65
N SER A 11 -9.33 -3.30 -3.91
CA SER A 11 -8.31 -2.50 -4.59
C SER A 11 -9.01 -1.33 -5.28
N ASN A 12 -8.58 -0.10 -4.99
CA ASN A 12 -9.21 1.10 -5.53
C ASN A 12 -8.18 2.14 -5.99
N THR A 13 -8.57 2.97 -6.96
CA THR A 13 -7.80 4.15 -7.40
C THR A 13 -8.30 5.46 -6.78
N ASP A 14 -9.41 5.41 -6.05
CA ASP A 14 -10.04 6.55 -5.40
C ASP A 14 -10.23 6.28 -3.92
N VAL A 15 -9.78 7.22 -3.09
CA VAL A 15 -9.88 7.18 -1.62
C VAL A 15 -11.34 7.06 -1.17
N ARG A 16 -12.28 7.65 -1.92
CA ARG A 16 -13.72 7.60 -1.62
C ARG A 16 -14.32 6.20 -1.77
N LEU A 17 -13.68 5.33 -2.55
CA LEU A 17 -14.11 3.96 -2.77
C LEU A 17 -13.43 2.97 -1.81
N CYS A 18 -12.52 3.45 -0.95
CA CYS A 18 -11.90 2.61 0.07
C CYS A 18 -12.93 2.12 1.10
N PRO A 19 -12.64 1.04 1.85
CA PRO A 19 -13.53 0.56 2.91
C PRO A 19 -13.92 1.69 3.85
N LYS A 20 -15.09 1.59 4.48
CA LYS A 20 -15.49 2.54 5.53
C LYS A 20 -14.35 2.65 6.56
N PRO A 21 -13.98 3.86 7.02
CA PRO A 21 -12.89 4.06 7.96
C PRO A 21 -13.30 3.65 9.39
N ASP A 22 -13.67 2.38 9.58
CA ASP A 22 -14.27 1.84 10.81
C ASP A 22 -13.28 1.07 11.70
N LYS A 23 -12.02 0.94 11.27
CA LYS A 23 -10.93 0.26 11.98
C LYS A 23 -9.62 1.02 11.81
N PRO A 24 -8.67 0.95 12.77
CA PRO A 24 -7.34 1.53 12.61
C PRO A 24 -6.64 1.05 11.33
N GLU A 25 -5.96 1.96 10.65
CA GLU A 25 -5.33 1.69 9.35
C GLU A 25 -3.83 2.01 9.35
N TYR A 26 -3.05 1.08 8.80
CA TYR A 26 -1.60 1.14 8.75
C TYR A 26 -1.13 0.98 7.31
N ALA A 27 -0.60 2.04 6.74
CA ALA A 27 -0.26 2.09 5.33
C ALA A 27 1.24 1.88 5.08
N PHE A 28 1.56 1.14 4.03
CA PHE A 28 2.92 0.94 3.53
C PHE A 28 3.09 1.66 2.20
N ILE A 29 4.14 2.46 2.07
CA ILE A 29 4.52 3.14 0.84
C ILE A 29 6.03 3.03 0.62
N GLY A 30 6.50 3.13 -0.61
CA GLY A 30 7.93 3.08 -0.93
C GLY A 30 8.16 3.15 -2.43
N ARG A 31 9.42 3.18 -2.87
CA ARG A 31 9.72 3.11 -4.31
C ARG A 31 9.22 1.80 -4.93
N SER A 32 8.92 1.82 -6.23
CA SER A 32 8.67 0.58 -6.97
C SER A 32 9.83 -0.41 -6.79
N ASN A 33 9.52 -1.67 -6.51
CA ASN A 33 10.47 -2.76 -6.24
C ASN A 33 11.34 -2.63 -4.97
N VAL A 34 10.99 -1.75 -4.02
CA VAL A 34 11.67 -1.66 -2.70
C VAL A 34 11.48 -2.91 -1.80
N GLY A 35 10.58 -3.83 -2.17
CA GLY A 35 10.26 -5.02 -1.38
C GLY A 35 8.99 -4.95 -0.53
N LYS A 36 8.16 -3.91 -0.70
CA LYS A 36 6.90 -3.71 0.03
C LYS A 36 5.97 -4.93 0.04
N SER A 37 5.63 -5.49 -1.13
CA SER A 37 4.75 -6.67 -1.21
C SER A 37 5.37 -7.90 -0.53
N SER A 38 6.70 -8.05 -0.61
CA SER A 38 7.42 -9.13 0.07
C SER A 38 7.33 -8.98 1.60
N LEU A 39 7.50 -7.75 2.11
CA LEU A 39 7.34 -7.45 3.53
C LEU A 39 5.93 -7.77 4.02
N ILE A 40 4.89 -7.34 3.27
CA ILE A 40 3.49 -7.61 3.62
C ILE A 40 3.22 -9.12 3.71
N ASN A 41 3.68 -9.89 2.71
CA ASN A 41 3.52 -11.34 2.72
C ASN A 41 4.27 -12.01 3.88
N MET A 42 5.45 -11.49 4.25
CA MET A 42 6.24 -11.97 5.37
C MET A 42 5.53 -11.73 6.71
N ILE A 43 5.09 -10.49 6.99
CA ILE A 43 4.46 -10.16 8.28
C ILE A 43 3.10 -10.83 8.46
N THR A 44 2.36 -11.04 7.37
CA THR A 44 1.07 -11.73 7.42
C THR A 44 1.18 -13.26 7.40
N GLY A 45 2.38 -13.81 7.18
CA GLY A 45 2.58 -15.25 7.01
C GLY A 45 1.90 -15.83 5.76
N ARG A 46 1.47 -14.99 4.81
CA ARG A 46 0.72 -15.39 3.61
C ARG A 46 1.55 -15.16 2.36
N ARG A 47 1.91 -16.24 1.64
CA ARG A 47 2.81 -16.15 0.46
C ARG A 47 2.25 -15.40 -0.76
N LYS A 48 0.92 -15.24 -0.87
CA LYS A 48 0.25 -14.71 -2.07
C LYS A 48 -0.80 -13.63 -1.76
N LEU A 49 -0.76 -13.04 -0.57
CA LEU A 49 -1.75 -12.03 -0.16
C LEU A 49 -1.54 -10.73 -0.95
N ALA A 50 -0.35 -10.15 -0.84
CA ALA A 50 0.09 -9.05 -1.68
C ALA A 50 0.70 -9.63 -2.97
N LYS A 51 0.19 -9.19 -4.13
CA LYS A 51 0.72 -9.60 -5.42
C LYS A 51 2.14 -9.05 -5.59
N ILE A 52 3.12 -9.95 -5.63
CA ILE A 52 4.51 -9.63 -5.99
C ILE A 52 4.58 -9.66 -7.52
N SER A 53 4.91 -8.54 -8.15
CA SER A 53 5.24 -8.49 -9.57
C SER A 53 6.69 -8.07 -9.74
N GLY A 54 7.45 -8.83 -10.54
CA GLY A 54 8.79 -8.43 -10.97
C GLY A 54 8.79 -7.26 -11.96
N THR A 55 7.62 -6.89 -12.52
CA THR A 55 7.48 -5.74 -13.40
C THR A 55 7.16 -4.49 -12.57
N PRO A 56 8.07 -3.51 -12.50
CA PRO A 56 7.81 -2.30 -11.72
C PRO A 56 6.62 -1.51 -12.28
N GLY A 57 5.87 -0.85 -11.38
CA GLY A 57 4.76 0.03 -11.74
C GLY A 57 3.38 -0.63 -11.92
N LYS A 58 3.22 -1.94 -11.69
CA LYS A 58 1.92 -2.62 -11.80
C LYS A 58 0.90 -2.26 -10.71
N THR A 59 1.35 -1.99 -9.48
CA THR A 59 0.44 -1.54 -8.42
C THR A 59 0.13 -0.07 -8.64
N ILE A 60 -1.04 0.21 -9.21
CA ILE A 60 -1.60 1.55 -9.45
C ILE A 60 -2.68 1.92 -8.42
N THR A 61 -3.12 0.94 -7.63
CA THR A 61 -4.24 1.01 -6.71
C THR A 61 -3.79 0.93 -5.26
N ILE A 62 -4.67 1.40 -4.39
CA ILE A 62 -4.62 1.25 -2.93
C ILE A 62 -5.25 -0.11 -2.60
N ASN A 63 -4.45 -1.05 -2.08
CA ASN A 63 -4.97 -2.37 -1.69
C ASN A 63 -5.20 -2.43 -0.18
N HIS A 64 -6.40 -2.83 0.22
CA HIS A 64 -6.75 -3.01 1.62
C HIS A 64 -6.77 -4.49 1.97
N PHE A 65 -6.13 -4.82 3.09
CA PHE A 65 -6.17 -6.13 3.71
C PHE A 65 -6.73 -5.99 5.11
N VAL A 66 -7.67 -6.85 5.47
CA VAL A 66 -8.15 -6.94 6.85
C VAL A 66 -7.23 -7.87 7.62
N ILE A 67 -6.78 -7.46 8.80
CA ILE A 67 -5.91 -8.26 9.66
C ILE A 67 -6.62 -8.55 10.97
N ASN A 68 -6.73 -9.83 11.34
CA ASN A 68 -7.42 -10.32 12.54
C ASN A 68 -8.80 -9.69 12.75
N THR A 69 -9.50 -9.33 11.66
CA THR A 69 -10.78 -8.58 11.64
C THR A 69 -10.79 -7.25 12.40
N ALA A 70 -9.64 -6.79 12.89
CA ALA A 70 -9.51 -5.70 13.87
C ALA A 70 -8.90 -4.43 13.30
N TRP A 71 -8.06 -4.54 12.26
CA TRP A 71 -7.38 -3.39 11.65
C TRP A 71 -7.12 -3.62 10.16
N TYR A 72 -6.82 -2.53 9.46
CA TYR A 72 -6.49 -2.54 8.05
C TYR A 72 -4.99 -2.37 7.83
N LEU A 73 -4.42 -3.30 7.07
CA LEU A 73 -3.12 -3.13 6.44
C LEU A 73 -3.36 -2.60 5.03
N VAL A 74 -2.69 -1.50 4.67
CA VAL A 74 -2.85 -0.89 3.35
C VAL A 74 -1.55 -0.89 2.59
N ASP A 75 -1.61 -1.41 1.37
CA ASP A 75 -0.53 -1.36 0.40
C ASP A 75 -0.76 -0.19 -0.55
N LEU A 76 -0.06 0.92 -0.31
CA LEU A 76 -0.09 2.06 -1.21
C LEU A 76 0.77 1.76 -2.45
N PRO A 77 0.38 2.26 -3.62
CA PRO A 77 1.17 2.09 -4.83
C PRO A 77 2.52 2.77 -4.67
N GLY A 78 3.57 2.20 -5.28
CA GLY A 78 4.94 2.68 -5.09
C GLY A 78 5.26 3.92 -5.91
N TYR A 79 6.10 4.82 -5.37
CA TYR A 79 6.55 6.03 -6.05
C TYR A 79 7.77 5.80 -6.94
N GLY A 80 8.10 6.81 -7.76
CA GLY A 80 9.38 6.87 -8.47
C GLY A 80 9.52 5.95 -9.69
N PHE A 81 8.40 5.50 -10.30
CA PHE A 81 8.48 4.72 -11.53
C PHE A 81 8.72 5.63 -12.75
N ALA A 82 9.93 5.57 -13.30
CA ALA A 82 10.42 6.45 -14.36
C ALA A 82 9.66 6.35 -15.70
N LYS A 83 8.94 5.25 -15.96
CA LYS A 83 8.28 5.00 -17.26
C LYS A 83 6.83 5.52 -17.38
N ARG A 84 6.29 6.24 -16.39
CA ARG A 84 4.92 6.81 -16.50
C ARG A 84 4.90 8.17 -17.19
N SER A 85 3.82 8.42 -17.92
CA SER A 85 3.52 9.76 -18.47
C SER A 85 3.36 10.79 -17.35
N LYS A 86 3.55 12.07 -17.67
CA LYS A 86 3.36 13.18 -16.72
C LYS A 86 1.97 13.15 -16.08
N LEU A 87 0.93 12.91 -16.90
CA LEU A 87 -0.46 12.84 -16.44
C LEU A 87 -0.70 11.71 -15.43
N GLU A 88 -0.10 10.53 -15.65
CA GLU A 88 -0.24 9.41 -14.72
C GLU A 88 0.49 9.64 -13.40
N ARG A 89 1.64 10.34 -13.44
CA ARG A 89 2.37 10.74 -12.21
C ARG A 89 1.53 11.71 -11.39
N GLU A 90 0.96 12.74 -12.02
CA GLU A 90 0.07 13.71 -11.37
C GLU A 90 -1.17 13.05 -10.76
N LYS A 91 -1.82 12.14 -11.49
CA LYS A 91 -2.97 11.36 -10.97
C LYS A 91 -2.58 10.54 -9.73
N TRP A 92 -1.42 9.88 -9.79
CA TRP A 92 -0.92 9.05 -8.72
C TRP A 92 -0.54 9.89 -7.48
N GLU A 93 0.17 11.01 -7.66
CA GLU A 93 0.50 11.95 -6.58
C GLU A 93 -0.75 12.50 -5.92
N LYS A 94 -1.76 12.91 -6.72
CA LYS A 94 -3.05 13.38 -6.21
C LYS A 94 -3.75 12.31 -5.39
N MET A 95 -3.75 11.06 -5.85
CA MET A 95 -4.36 9.94 -5.12
C MET A 95 -3.65 9.68 -3.79
N ILE A 96 -2.31 9.58 -3.77
CA ILE A 96 -1.54 9.38 -2.54
C ILE A 96 -1.75 10.54 -1.58
N ARG A 97 -1.65 11.78 -2.05
CA ARG A 97 -1.88 12.98 -1.23
C ARG A 97 -3.28 12.98 -0.62
N ASN A 98 -4.31 12.68 -1.42
CA ASN A 98 -5.68 12.58 -0.92
C ASN A 98 -5.82 11.49 0.13
N TYR A 99 -5.16 10.34 -0.06
CA TYR A 99 -5.24 9.25 0.91
C TYR A 99 -4.60 9.68 2.24
N LEU A 100 -3.37 10.20 2.19
CA LEU A 100 -2.62 10.62 3.39
C LEU A 100 -3.31 11.75 4.15
N LEU A 101 -3.98 12.68 3.46
CA LEU A 101 -4.61 13.85 4.09
C LEU A 101 -6.07 13.65 4.50
N ARG A 102 -6.78 12.67 3.92
CA ARG A 102 -8.24 12.52 4.12
C ARG A 102 -8.65 11.22 4.80
N ARG A 103 -7.74 10.26 4.98
CA ARG A 103 -8.06 8.98 5.59
C ARG A 103 -8.07 9.12 7.11
N GLU A 104 -9.24 9.35 7.69
CA GLU A 104 -9.41 9.68 9.11
C GLU A 104 -8.94 8.59 10.09
N ASN A 105 -9.02 7.33 9.69
CA ASN A 105 -8.60 6.17 10.48
C ASN A 105 -7.12 5.77 10.24
N LEU A 106 -6.36 6.56 9.46
CA LEU A 106 -4.94 6.30 9.21
C LEU A 106 -4.13 6.63 10.46
N VAL A 107 -3.55 5.59 11.07
CA VAL A 107 -2.77 5.72 12.31
C VAL A 107 -1.28 5.91 12.02
N CYS A 108 -0.75 5.19 11.04
CA CYS A 108 0.68 5.23 10.74
C CYS A 108 0.95 4.93 9.27
N VAL A 109 2.02 5.56 8.75
CA VAL A 109 2.55 5.33 7.41
C VAL A 109 3.99 4.84 7.52
N PHE A 110 4.22 3.63 7.04
CA PHE A 110 5.54 3.04 6.92
C PHE A 110 6.12 3.38 5.54
N VAL A 111 7.17 4.21 5.54
CA VAL A 111 7.91 4.56 4.33
C VAL A 111 9.10 3.61 4.20
N LEU A 112 9.04 2.74 3.20
CA LEU A 112 10.10 1.79 2.89
C LEU A 112 11.15 2.46 2.01
N ILE A 113 12.40 2.34 2.47
CA ILE A 113 13.60 2.83 1.80
C ILE A 113 14.55 1.65 1.69
N ASP A 114 15.15 1.49 0.51
CA ASP A 114 16.17 0.46 0.28
C ASP A 114 17.54 1.01 0.69
N ILE A 115 18.10 0.39 1.73
CA ILE A 115 19.38 0.78 2.37
C ILE A 115 20.58 0.70 1.42
N ARG A 116 20.43 0.05 0.26
CA ARG A 116 21.51 -0.09 -0.74
C ARG A 116 21.67 1.16 -1.61
N HIS A 117 20.77 2.13 -1.54
CA HIS A 117 20.92 3.41 -2.23
C HIS A 117 21.66 4.41 -1.35
N GLU A 118 22.57 5.17 -1.97
CA GLU A 118 23.21 6.31 -1.31
C GLU A 118 22.17 7.43 -1.01
N PRO A 119 22.36 8.21 0.08
CA PRO A 119 21.45 9.28 0.51
C PRO A 119 21.24 10.39 -0.52
#